data_AF-A0AA35RF51-F1
#
_entry.id   AF-A0AA35RF51-F1
#
_cell.length_a   1.000
_cell.length_b   1.000
_cell.length_c   1.000
_cell.angle_alpha   90.00
_cell.angle_beta   90.00
_cell.angle_gamma   90.00
#
_symmetry.space_group_name_H-M   'P 1'
#
loop_
_entity.id
_entity.type
_entity.pdbx_description
1 polymer ?
#
loop_
_entity_poly.entity_id
_entity_poly.type
_entity_poly.pdbx_seq_one_letter_code
_entity_poly.pdbx_strand_id
1 'polypeptide(L)'
;MKFGIFMAPFHWKGENPTLSLERDLEIIQWLDQLGYDEAWIGEHHSAGWEIIASPEVFIATAAERTRNIKLGTGVISLPYHHPMMVANRMVLLDHLTRGRVMLVWVPARS
;
A
#
# COMPACT_ATOMS: atom_id res chain seq x y z
N MET A 1 -16.20 -16.92 -0.37
CA MET A 1 -14.88 -16.84 -1.05
C MET A 1 -14.36 -15.43 -0.81
N LYS A 2 -13.05 -15.25 -0.59
CA LYS A 2 -12.45 -13.92 -0.42
C LYS A 2 -11.63 -13.54 -1.64
N PHE A 3 -11.64 -12.27 -2.02
CA PHE A 3 -10.94 -11.75 -3.20
C PHE A 3 -9.98 -10.63 -2.80
N GLY A 4 -8.72 -10.79 -3.19
CA GLY A 4 -7.68 -9.80 -2.98
C GLY A 4 -7.01 -9.41 -4.29
N ILE A 5 -6.48 -8.19 -4.36
CA ILE A 5 -5.70 -7.70 -5.50
C ILE A 5 -4.31 -7.23 -5.06
N PHE A 6 -3.31 -7.58 -5.88
CA PHE A 6 -1.98 -7.00 -5.77
C PHE A 6 -1.87 -5.80 -6.71
N MET A 7 -1.66 -4.62 -6.14
CA MET A 7 -1.43 -3.40 -6.90
C MET A 7 0.07 -3.12 -6.99
N ALA A 8 0.65 -3.53 -8.11
CA ALA A 8 1.93 -3.01 -8.53
C ALA A 8 1.72 -1.63 -9.18
N PRO A 9 2.35 -0.55 -8.68
CA PRO A 9 2.09 0.81 -9.13
C PRO A 9 2.81 1.10 -10.46
N PHE A 10 2.57 0.29 -11.49
CA PHE A 10 3.25 0.39 -12.77
C PHE A 10 2.67 1.53 -13.62
N HIS A 11 3.42 2.62 -13.75
CA HIS A 11 3.08 3.81 -14.52
C HIS A 11 4.10 4.08 -15.61
N TRP A 12 3.64 4.58 -16.76
CA TRP A 12 4.55 4.97 -17.83
C TRP A 12 5.38 6.19 -17.40
N LYS A 13 6.70 6.18 -17.67
CA LYS A 13 7.64 7.25 -17.24
C LYS A 13 7.28 8.67 -17.70
N GLY A 14 6.47 8.80 -18.76
CA GLY A 14 6.00 10.08 -19.29
C GLY A 14 4.69 10.57 -18.67
N GLU A 15 4.04 9.79 -17.82
CA GLU A 15 2.81 10.20 -17.14
C GLU A 15 3.09 11.13 -15.96
N ASN A 16 2.10 11.94 -15.60
CA ASN A 16 2.19 12.78 -14.42
C ASN A 16 2.08 11.89 -13.16
N PRO A 17 3.12 11.82 -12.31
CA PRO A 17 3.13 10.90 -11.17
C PRO A 17 2.04 11.23 -10.13
N THR A 18 1.65 12.50 -10.00
CA THR A 18 0.54 12.90 -9.12
C THR A 18 -0.78 12.34 -9.61
N LEU A 19 -1.03 12.38 -10.92
CA LEU A 19 -2.25 11.82 -11.51
C LEU A 19 -2.26 10.29 -11.43
N SER A 20 -1.10 9.65 -11.61
CA SER A 20 -0.92 8.21 -11.43
C SER A 20 -1.29 7.76 -10.01
N LEU A 21 -0.80 8.44 -8.98
CA LEU A 21 -1.14 8.14 -7.58
C LEU A 21 -2.64 8.35 -7.29
N GLU A 22 -3.25 9.41 -7.84
CA GLU A 22 -4.68 9.66 -7.68
C GLU A 22 -5.53 8.54 -8.30
N ARG A 23 -5.15 8.07 -9.50
CA ARG A 23 -5.80 6.92 -10.15
C ARG A 23 -5.66 5.65 -9.32
N ASP A 24 -4.49 5.38 -8.73
CA ASP A 24 -4.30 4.23 -7.86
C ASP A 24 -5.23 4.30 -6.62
N LEU A 25 -5.41 5.49 -6.05
CA LEU A 25 -6.35 5.70 -4.94
C LEU A 25 -7.82 5.54 -5.38
N GLU A 26 -8.18 5.97 -6.58
CA GLU A 26 -9.51 5.73 -7.17
C GLU A 26 -9.76 4.24 -7.37
N ILE A 27 -8.78 3.48 -7.88
CA ILE A 27 -8.89 2.03 -8.05
C ILE A 27 -9.20 1.34 -6.71
N ILE A 28 -8.51 1.69 -5.62
CA ILE A 28 -8.81 1.13 -4.29
C ILE A 28 -10.23 1.47 -3.84
N GLN A 29 -10.68 2.70 -4.07
CA GLN A 29 -12.06 3.09 -3.75
C GLN A 29 -13.08 2.25 -4.53
N TRP A 30 -12.86 2.01 -5.81
CA TRP A 30 -13.72 1.16 -6.62
C TRP A 30 -13.70 -0.29 -6.12
N LEU A 31 -12.55 -0.84 -5.76
CA LEU A 31 -12.42 -2.19 -5.21
C LEU A 31 -13.21 -2.36 -3.91
N ASP A 32 -13.14 -1.38 -3.01
CA ASP A 32 -13.94 -1.34 -1.78
C ASP A 32 -15.45 -1.32 -2.08
N GLN A 33 -15.89 -0.49 -3.03
CA GLN A 33 -17.30 -0.42 -3.46
C GLN A 33 -17.79 -1.71 -4.13
N LEU A 34 -16.90 -2.40 -4.86
CA LEU A 34 -17.19 -3.67 -5.52
C LEU A 34 -17.12 -4.87 -4.55
N GLY A 35 -16.75 -4.65 -3.29
CA GLY A 35 -16.73 -5.68 -2.25
C GLY A 35 -15.51 -6.58 -2.26
N TYR A 36 -14.36 -6.10 -2.76
CA TYR A 36 -13.08 -6.80 -2.56
C TYR A 36 -12.68 -6.79 -1.08
N ASP A 37 -12.05 -7.88 -0.63
CA ASP A 37 -11.65 -8.03 0.77
C ASP A 37 -10.31 -7.35 1.06
N GLU A 38 -9.36 -7.38 0.11
CA GLU A 38 -7.97 -7.00 0.33
C GLU A 38 -7.34 -6.28 -0.88
N ALA A 39 -6.58 -5.21 -0.63
CA ALA A 39 -5.68 -4.60 -1.59
C ALA A 39 -4.26 -4.54 -1.04
N TRP A 40 -3.29 -5.01 -1.82
CA TRP A 40 -1.88 -5.13 -1.43
C TRP A 40 -1.02 -4.15 -2.24
N ILE A 41 -0.29 -3.25 -1.57
CA ILE A 41 0.44 -2.13 -2.18
C ILE A 41 1.95 -2.41 -2.13
N GLY A 42 2.58 -2.46 -3.30
CA GLY A 42 4.03 -2.70 -3.43
C GLY A 42 4.90 -1.52 -3.00
N GLU A 43 6.08 -1.81 -2.43
CA GLU A 43 7.14 -0.84 -2.13
C GLU A 43 8.21 -0.87 -3.21
N HIS A 44 8.43 0.28 -3.87
CA HIS A 44 9.40 0.39 -4.95
C HIS A 44 10.18 1.71 -4.88
N HIS A 45 11.50 1.61 -5.05
CA HIS A 45 12.45 2.71 -4.90
C HIS A 45 13.13 3.12 -6.21
N SER A 46 12.85 2.43 -7.32
CA SER A 46 13.65 2.55 -8.53
C SER A 46 12.84 2.68 -9.82
N ALA A 47 13.49 3.26 -10.82
CA ALA A 47 13.09 3.33 -12.23
C ALA A 47 11.91 4.23 -12.61
N GLY A 48 11.25 4.96 -11.71
CA GLY A 48 10.18 5.92 -12.04
C GLY A 48 8.94 5.29 -12.69
N TRP A 49 8.94 3.97 -12.83
CA TRP A 49 7.83 3.16 -13.30
C TRP A 49 6.95 2.73 -12.13
N GLU A 50 7.53 2.61 -10.93
CA GLU A 50 6.82 2.28 -9.70
C GLU A 50 7.10 3.39 -8.69
N ILE A 51 6.05 4.15 -8.35
CA ILE A 51 6.20 5.46 -7.70
C ILE A 51 5.81 5.46 -6.21
N ILE A 52 5.50 4.30 -5.65
CA ILE A 52 5.15 4.14 -4.23
C ILE A 52 6.36 3.59 -3.47
N ALA A 53 7.16 4.49 -2.87
CA ALA A 53 8.32 4.13 -2.05
C ALA A 53 7.98 3.91 -0.56
N SER A 54 6.77 4.27 -0.14
CA SER A 54 6.31 4.13 1.26
C SER A 54 4.85 3.70 1.25
N PRO A 55 4.57 2.38 1.16
CA PRO A 55 3.21 1.86 1.07
C PRO A 55 2.38 2.26 2.29
N GLU A 56 2.97 2.42 3.47
CA GLU A 56 2.27 2.83 4.69
C GLU A 56 1.65 4.24 4.57
N VAL A 57 2.34 5.16 3.89
CA VAL A 57 1.86 6.54 3.67
C VAL A 57 0.72 6.53 2.65
N PHE A 58 0.87 5.75 1.59
CA PHE A 58 -0.17 5.59 0.57
C PHE A 58 -1.42 4.92 1.16
N ILE A 59 -1.25 3.87 1.97
CA ILE A 59 -2.32 3.17 2.68
C ILE A 59 -3.04 4.13 3.64
N ALA A 60 -2.34 5.01 4.36
CA ALA A 60 -3.00 5.99 5.23
C ALA A 60 -4.00 6.88 4.45
N THR A 61 -3.63 7.27 3.23
CA THR A 61 -4.52 8.06 2.35
C THR A 61 -5.66 7.21 1.80
N ALA A 62 -5.38 5.98 1.37
CA ALA A 62 -6.41 5.05 0.88
C ALA A 62 -7.40 4.65 1.97
N ALA A 63 -6.96 4.58 3.23
CA ALA A 63 -7.79 4.21 4.37
C ALA A 63 -8.90 5.24 4.63
N GLU A 64 -8.61 6.53 4.50
CA GLU A 64 -9.63 7.59 4.63
C GLU A 64 -10.66 7.58 3.49
N ARG A 65 -10.30 7.04 2.34
CA ARG A 65 -11.16 6.99 1.15
C ARG A 65 -11.99 5.70 1.07
N THR A 66 -11.72 4.72 1.92
CA THR A 66 -12.36 3.39 1.91
C THR A 66 -12.99 3.06 3.26
N ARG A 67 -13.95 2.14 3.27
CA ARG A 67 -14.73 1.78 4.46
C ARG A 67 -14.48 0.36 4.95
N ASN A 68 -14.35 -0.62 4.04
CA ASN A 68 -14.38 -2.04 4.40
C ASN A 68 -13.10 -2.79 4.04
N ILE A 69 -12.53 -2.51 2.86
CA ILE A 69 -11.36 -3.21 2.32
C ILE A 69 -10.17 -3.14 3.28
N LYS A 70 -9.46 -4.26 3.42
CA LYS A 70 -8.19 -4.34 4.15
C LYS A 70 -7.05 -3.90 3.24
N LEU A 71 -6.08 -3.21 3.81
CA LEU A 71 -5.00 -2.55 3.07
C LEU A 71 -3.66 -3.11 3.53
N GLY A 72 -3.00 -3.86 2.68
CA GLY A 72 -1.77 -4.59 3.01
C GLY A 72 -0.53 -4.03 2.35
N THR A 73 0.61 -4.13 3.02
CA THR A 73 1.92 -3.91 2.38
C THR A 73 2.31 -5.15 1.57
N GLY A 74 2.72 -4.99 0.32
CA GLY A 74 3.09 -6.10 -0.57
C GLY A 74 4.45 -5.88 -1.24
N VAL A 75 5.52 -5.59 -0.53
CA VAL A 75 5.84 -5.86 0.88
C VAL A 75 6.62 -4.69 1.47
N ILE A 76 6.83 -4.64 2.79
CA ILE A 76 7.91 -3.83 3.36
C ILE A 76 9.24 -4.57 3.22
N SER A 77 10.20 -3.97 2.53
CA SER A 77 11.58 -4.43 2.41
C SER A 77 12.34 -4.09 3.70
N LEU A 78 12.17 -4.91 4.74
CA LEU A 78 12.69 -4.64 6.08
C LEU A 78 14.18 -4.25 6.15
N PRO A 79 15.10 -4.77 5.32
CA PRO A 79 16.51 -4.36 5.32
C PRO A 79 16.75 -2.87 5.04
N TYR A 80 15.81 -2.17 4.41
CA TYR A 80 15.91 -0.73 4.13
C TYR A 80 15.45 0.15 5.31
N HIS A 81 14.88 -0.45 6.35
CA HIS A 81 14.25 0.28 7.45
C HIS A 81 14.78 -0.18 8.80
N HIS A 82 14.78 0.72 9.78
CA HIS A 82 15.00 0.32 11.16
C HIS A 82 13.76 -0.43 11.67
N PRO A 83 13.85 -1.68 12.17
CA PRO A 83 12.67 -2.48 12.52
C PRO A 83 11.73 -1.81 13.53
N MET A 84 12.28 -1.12 14.54
CA MET A 84 11.46 -0.35 15.49
C MET A 84 10.67 0.78 14.84
N MET A 85 11.19 1.41 13.80
CA MET A 85 10.44 2.45 13.08
C MET A 85 9.29 1.86 12.28
N VAL A 86 9.51 0.71 11.63
CA VAL A 86 8.43 -0.04 10.95
C VAL A 86 7.34 -0.39 11.95
N ALA A 87 7.70 -1.00 13.09
CA ALA A 87 6.73 -1.34 14.13
C ALA A 87 5.92 -0.13 14.60
N ASN A 88 6.58 0.99 14.92
CA ASN A 88 5.90 2.20 15.39
C ASN A 88 4.93 2.78 14.34
N ARG A 89 5.34 2.85 13.07
CA ARG A 89 4.49 3.35 11.98
C ARG A 89 3.29 2.44 11.74
N MET A 90 3.49 1.12 11.76
CA MET A 90 2.42 0.16 11.53
C MET A 90 1.41 0.13 12.67
N VAL A 91 1.83 0.30 13.93
CA VAL A 91 0.91 0.43 15.08
C VAL A 91 0.05 1.69 14.94
N LEU A 92 0.66 2.83 14.59
CA LEU A 92 -0.11 4.06 14.34
C LEU A 92 -1.12 3.86 13.19
N LEU A 93 -0.66 3.26 12.10
CA LEU A 93 -1.51 3.01 10.93
C LEU A 93 -2.65 2.03 11.23
N ASP A 94 -2.42 1.04 12.09
CA ASP A 94 -3.46 0.12 12.57
C ASP A 94 -4.60 0.88 13.26
N HIS A 95 -4.27 1.80 14.16
CA HIS A 95 -5.25 2.67 14.81
C HIS A 95 -5.98 3.58 13.81
N LEU A 96 -5.26 4.23 12.90
CA LEU A 96 -5.86 5.11 11.88
C LEU A 96 -6.81 4.35 10.95
N THR A 97 -6.45 3.14 10.56
CA THR A 97 -7.27 2.29 9.68
C THR A 97 -8.37 1.53 10.42
N ARG A 98 -8.43 1.62 11.76
CA ARG A 98 -9.33 0.87 12.64
C ARG A 98 -9.16 -0.65 12.49
N GLY A 99 -7.92 -1.11 12.44
CA GLY A 99 -7.58 -2.53 12.35
C GLY A 99 -7.66 -3.14 10.95
N ARG A 100 -7.68 -2.31 9.89
CA ARG A 100 -7.77 -2.78 8.49
C ARG A 100 -6.41 -2.95 7.83
N VAL A 101 -5.34 -2.40 8.40
CA VAL A 101 -4.00 -2.55 7.82
C VAL A 101 -3.46 -3.97 7.99
N MET A 102 -2.70 -4.46 7.02
CA MET A 102 -2.00 -5.73 7.07
C MET A 102 -0.51 -5.53 6.78
N LEU A 103 0.36 -6.06 7.64
CA LEU A 103 1.81 -5.98 7.46
C LEU A 103 2.34 -7.28 6.87
N VAL A 104 2.87 -7.21 5.66
CA VAL A 104 3.78 -8.23 5.12
C VAL A 104 5.12 -7.58 4.83
N TRP A 105 6.17 -8.19 5.34
CA TRP A 105 7.55 -7.75 5.20
C TRP A 105 8.43 -8.91 4.73
N VAL A 106 9.56 -8.59 4.12
CA VAL A 106 10.55 -9.58 3.67
C VAL A 106 11.88 -9.34 4.39
N PRO A 107 12.52 -10.40 4.95
CA PRO A 107 13.82 -10.28 5.59
C PRO A 107 14.94 -10.02 4.59
N ALA A 108 16.12 -9.65 5.08
CA ALA A 108 17.33 -9.69 4.27
C ALA A 108 17.53 -11.12 3.74
N ARG A 109 17.80 -11.26 2.45
CA ARG A 109 18.32 -12.52 1.92
C ARG A 109 19.76 -12.64 2.43
N SER A 110 20.03 -13.67 3.23
CA SER A 110 21.38 -14.10 3.60
C SER A 110 22.17 -14.56 2.38
#